data_AF-A0A2G2ZAV8-F1
#
_entry.id   AF-A0A2G2ZAV8-F1
#
_cell.length_a   1.000
_cell.length_b   1.000
_cell.length_c   1.000
_cell.angle_alpha   90.00
_cell.angle_beta   90.00
_cell.angle_gamma   90.00
#
_symmetry.space_group_name_H-M   'P 1'
#
loop_
_entity.id
_entity.type
_entity.pdbx_description
1 polymer ?
#
loop_
_entity_poly.entity_id
_entity_poly.type
_entity_poly.pdbx_seq_one_letter_code
_entity_poly.pdbx_strand_id
1 'polypeptide(L)'
;MVPTNWTVLASYNGKTGRDPFQVKYVSEIAQQESGSLDCGVFVAVYTEYLIERLDISSSKIDAHYHRLRYVSLLCKYGSIKAENGYFSENDDPQRPRMKFTPKEINHVL
;
A
#
# COMPACT_ATOMS: atom_id res chain seq x y z
N MET A 1 3.17 13.27 17.84
CA MET A 1 2.81 11.84 17.82
C MET A 1 2.35 11.41 19.21
N VAL A 2 1.09 11.02 19.38
CA VAL A 2 0.58 10.50 20.67
C VAL A 2 1.12 9.08 20.85
N PRO A 3 1.80 8.75 21.97
CA PRO A 3 2.26 7.38 22.22
C PRO A 3 1.06 6.44 22.21
N THR A 4 1.03 5.50 21.26
CA THR A 4 0.04 4.44 21.27
C THR A 4 0.28 3.60 22.51
N ASN A 5 -0.64 3.66 23.47
CA ASN A 5 -0.56 2.84 24.67
C ASN A 5 -0.93 1.39 24.32
N TRP A 6 0.08 0.58 24.02
CA TRP A 6 -0.05 -0.82 23.65
C TRP A 6 -0.79 -1.66 24.71
N THR A 7 -0.86 -1.21 25.98
CA THR A 7 -1.55 -1.93 27.06
C THR A 7 -3.08 -1.87 26.95
N VAL A 8 -3.64 -1.01 26.11
CA VAL A 8 -5.10 -0.87 25.91
C VAL A 8 -5.63 -1.83 24.84
N LEU A 9 -4.75 -2.47 24.05
CA LEU A 9 -5.16 -3.46 23.06
C LEU A 9 -5.41 -4.82 23.74
N ALA A 10 -6.69 -5.15 23.94
CA ALA A 10 -7.13 -6.41 24.55
C ALA A 10 -6.51 -7.66 23.91
N SER A 11 -6.15 -7.60 22.62
CA SER A 11 -5.51 -8.66 21.86
C SER A 11 -4.07 -8.99 22.29
N TYR A 12 -3.41 -8.09 23.03
CA TYR A 12 -2.02 -8.23 23.47
C TYR A 12 -1.84 -8.26 24.99
N ASN A 13 -2.94 -8.15 25.75
CA ASN A 13 -2.86 -8.23 27.20
C ASN A 13 -2.34 -9.60 27.66
N GLY A 14 -1.32 -9.60 28.53
CA GLY A 14 -0.68 -10.82 29.06
C GLY A 14 0.26 -11.54 28.09
N LYS A 15 0.52 -11.01 26.89
CA LYS A 15 1.48 -11.58 25.93
C LYS A 15 2.87 -10.96 26.11
N THR A 16 3.89 -11.80 26.00
CA THR A 16 5.31 -11.47 26.03
C THR A 16 5.89 -11.41 24.62
N GLY A 17 7.08 -10.82 24.46
CA GLY A 17 7.79 -10.80 23.16
C GLY A 17 8.20 -12.18 22.62
N ARG A 18 7.97 -13.26 23.38
CA ARG A 18 8.20 -14.64 22.94
C ARG A 18 6.94 -15.32 22.42
N ASP A 19 5.76 -14.76 22.68
CA ASP A 19 4.51 -15.35 22.22
C ASP A 19 4.36 -15.13 20.71
N PRO A 20 4.21 -16.21 19.91
CA PRO A 20 4.07 -16.07 18.46
C PRO A 20 2.76 -15.39 18.10
N PHE A 21 2.75 -14.68 16.98
CA PHE A 21 1.53 -14.16 16.41
C PHE A 21 0.61 -15.31 15.97
N GLN A 22 -0.70 -15.10 16.12
CA GLN A 22 -1.66 -15.99 15.48
C GLN A 22 -1.61 -15.74 13.97
N VAL A 23 -1.21 -16.76 13.23
CA VAL A 23 -1.15 -16.73 11.76
C VAL A 23 -2.32 -17.54 11.23
N LYS A 24 -3.15 -16.91 10.39
CA LYS A 24 -4.23 -17.59 9.67
C LYS A 24 -3.85 -17.70 8.20
N TYR A 25 -3.77 -18.93 7.69
CA TYR A 25 -3.65 -19.16 6.26
C TYR A 25 -5.04 -19.08 5.62
N VAL A 26 -5.11 -18.39 4.48
CA VAL A 26 -6.33 -18.28 3.67
C VAL A 26 -6.03 -18.88 2.31
N SER A 27 -6.76 -19.94 1.94
CA SER A 27 -6.68 -20.61 0.65
C SER A 27 -7.80 -20.12 -0.28
N GLU A 28 -7.77 -20.58 -1.54
CA GLU A 28 -8.85 -20.37 -2.52
C GLU A 28 -9.12 -18.90 -2.88
N ILE A 29 -8.16 -18.04 -2.57
CA ILE A 29 -8.19 -16.64 -2.93
C ILE A 29 -7.83 -16.47 -4.42
N ALA A 30 -8.50 -15.56 -5.12
CA ALA A 30 -8.24 -15.33 -6.54
C ALA A 30 -6.82 -14.82 -6.78
N GLN A 31 -5.94 -15.62 -7.39
CA GLN A 31 -4.55 -15.22 -7.65
C GLN A 31 -4.39 -14.53 -9.02
N GLN A 32 -3.35 -13.71 -9.14
CA GLN A 32 -2.94 -13.17 -10.44
C GLN A 32 -2.48 -14.30 -11.38
N GLU A 33 -2.62 -14.10 -12.68
CA GLU A 33 -2.07 -15.02 -13.67
C GLU A 33 -0.53 -14.98 -13.67
N SER A 34 0.10 -16.12 -13.95
CA SER A 34 1.56 -16.22 -14.04
C SER A 34 2.08 -15.27 -15.13
N GLY A 35 3.12 -14.48 -14.79
CA GLY A 35 3.66 -13.45 -15.67
C GLY A 35 2.90 -12.12 -15.64
N SER A 36 1.80 -12.02 -14.88
CA SER A 36 1.17 -10.73 -14.61
C SER A 36 2.05 -9.84 -13.74
N LEU A 37 1.94 -8.53 -13.93
CA LEU A 37 2.56 -7.47 -13.11
C LEU A 37 1.58 -6.88 -12.09
N ASP A 38 0.58 -7.68 -11.67
CA ASP A 38 -0.54 -7.25 -10.81
C ASP A 38 -0.35 -7.53 -9.32
N CYS A 39 0.81 -8.07 -8.91
CA CYS A 39 1.01 -8.52 -7.51
C CYS A 39 0.60 -7.46 -6.47
N GLY A 40 0.95 -6.19 -6.71
CA GLY A 40 0.59 -5.08 -5.82
C GLY A 40 -0.91 -4.79 -5.78
N VAL A 41 -1.61 -4.96 -6.91
CA VAL A 41 -3.06 -4.77 -7.01
C VAL A 41 -3.78 -5.83 -6.17
N PHE A 42 -3.39 -7.11 -6.31
CA PHE A 42 -3.98 -8.19 -5.53
C PHE A 42 -3.74 -8.00 -4.02
N VAL A 43 -2.52 -7.63 -3.60
CA VAL A 43 -2.21 -7.34 -2.19
C VAL A 43 -3.07 -6.19 -1.65
N ALA A 44 -3.25 -5.11 -2.43
CA ALA A 44 -4.09 -3.99 -2.04
C ALA A 44 -5.56 -4.41 -1.88
N VAL A 45 -6.09 -5.17 -2.84
CA VAL A 45 -7.46 -5.71 -2.79
C VAL A 45 -7.68 -6.59 -1.57
N TYR A 46 -6.75 -7.51 -1.27
CA TYR A 46 -6.86 -8.34 -0.05
C TYR A 46 -6.81 -7.52 1.23
N THR A 47 -5.98 -6.48 1.25
CA THR A 47 -5.91 -5.58 2.39
C THR A 47 -7.23 -4.84 2.60
N GLU A 48 -7.87 -4.35 1.52
CA GLU A 48 -9.20 -3.76 1.57
C GLU A 48 -10.25 -4.74 2.12
N TYR A 49 -10.28 -5.99 1.62
CA TYR A 49 -11.20 -7.02 2.13
C TYR A 49 -11.02 -7.28 3.64
N LEU A 50 -9.78 -7.38 4.12
CA LEU A 50 -9.49 -7.60 5.55
C LEU A 50 -9.92 -6.41 6.42
N ILE A 51 -9.74 -5.18 5.94
CA ILE A 51 -10.14 -3.96 6.64
C ILE A 51 -11.67 -3.85 6.70
N GLU A 52 -12.33 -4.08 5.57
CA GLU A 52 -13.79 -3.98 5.45
C GLU A 52 -14.52 -5.21 6.03
N ARG A 53 -13.78 -6.23 6.48
CA ARG A 53 -14.29 -7.52 6.98
C ARG A 53 -15.22 -8.20 5.97
N LEU A 54 -14.97 -7.97 4.69
CA LEU A 54 -15.67 -8.62 3.61
C LEU A 54 -15.20 -10.06 3.50
N ASP A 55 -16.10 -10.94 3.09
CA ASP A 55 -15.73 -12.32 2.85
C ASP A 55 -14.75 -12.39 1.68
N ILE A 56 -13.66 -13.13 1.86
CA ILE A 56 -12.62 -13.24 0.84
C ILE A 56 -13.17 -14.13 -0.26
N SER A 57 -13.77 -13.49 -1.26
CA SER A 57 -14.36 -14.18 -2.40
C SER A 57 -13.27 -14.84 -3.24
N SER A 58 -13.51 -16.09 -3.64
CA SER A 58 -12.74 -16.78 -4.68
C SER A 58 -13.03 -16.25 -6.09
N SER A 59 -13.98 -15.31 -6.23
CA SER A 59 -14.33 -14.70 -7.51
C SER A 59 -13.15 -13.95 -8.13
N LYS A 60 -13.06 -14.00 -9.45
CA LYS A 60 -12.02 -13.34 -10.25
C LYS A 60 -11.92 -11.84 -9.88
N ILE A 61 -10.74 -11.42 -9.45
CA ILE A 61 -10.42 -10.00 -9.24
C ILE A 61 -10.22 -9.34 -10.61
N ASP A 62 -10.96 -8.27 -10.88
CA ASP A 62 -10.73 -7.41 -12.05
C ASP A 62 -9.54 -6.48 -11.78
N ALA A 63 -8.34 -6.98 -12.07
CA ALA A 63 -7.11 -6.25 -11.86
C ALA A 63 -7.09 -4.91 -12.62
N HIS A 64 -7.70 -4.83 -13.80
CA HIS A 64 -7.72 -3.61 -14.59
C HIS A 64 -8.57 -2.52 -13.92
N TYR A 65 -9.77 -2.87 -13.45
CA TYR A 65 -10.61 -1.96 -12.67
C TYR A 65 -9.87 -1.43 -11.42
N HIS A 66 -9.25 -2.34 -10.65
CA HIS A 66 -8.54 -1.96 -9.44
C HIS A 66 -7.30 -1.10 -9.72
N ARG A 67 -6.54 -1.37 -10.80
CA ARG A 67 -5.43 -0.49 -11.23
C ARG A 67 -5.93 0.94 -11.47
N LEU A 68 -7.01 1.11 -12.22
CA LEU A 68 -7.55 2.45 -12.51
C LEU A 68 -8.01 3.17 -11.25
N ARG A 69 -8.68 2.46 -10.33
CA ARG A 69 -9.09 3.01 -9.03
C ARG A 69 -7.88 3.46 -8.21
N TYR A 70 -6.87 2.60 -8.04
CA TYR A 70 -5.70 2.91 -7.22
C TYR A 70 -4.81 3.99 -7.82
N VAL A 71 -4.58 3.97 -9.14
CA VAL A 71 -3.85 5.04 -9.83
C VAL A 71 -4.57 6.37 -9.65
N SER A 72 -5.90 6.42 -9.80
CA SER A 72 -6.67 7.65 -9.59
C SER A 72 -6.52 8.20 -8.16
N LEU A 73 -6.59 7.31 -7.16
CA LEU A 73 -6.41 7.68 -5.75
C LEU A 73 -4.99 8.20 -5.47
N LEU A 74 -3.96 7.50 -5.99
CA LEU A 74 -2.57 7.88 -5.83
C LEU A 74 -2.24 9.21 -6.53
N CYS A 75 -2.77 9.42 -7.74
CA CYS A 75 -2.63 10.68 -8.46
C CYS A 75 -3.27 11.82 -7.69
N LYS A 76 -4.51 11.66 -7.20
CA LYS A 76 -5.20 12.68 -6.38
C LYS A 76 -4.40 13.01 -5.13
N TYR A 77 -3.92 11.99 -4.41
CA TYR A 77 -3.10 12.17 -3.22
C TYR A 77 -1.78 12.90 -3.54
N GLY A 78 -1.11 12.50 -4.62
CA GLY A 78 0.12 13.13 -5.10
C GLY A 78 -0.07 14.61 -5.44
N SER A 79 -1.17 14.96 -6.11
CA SER A 79 -1.51 16.36 -6.41
C SER A 79 -1.72 17.18 -5.15
N ILE A 80 -2.50 16.68 -4.18
CA ILE A 80 -2.73 17.36 -2.89
C ILE A 80 -1.40 17.53 -2.12
N LYS A 81 -0.55 16.50 -2.10
CA LYS A 81 0.78 16.56 -1.46
C LYS A 81 1.70 17.58 -2.11
N ALA A 82 1.61 17.75 -3.44
CA ALA A 82 2.41 18.72 -4.19
C ALA A 82 1.92 20.15 -3.95
N GLU A 83 0.60 20.37 -3.95
CA GLU A 83 -0.05 21.66 -3.73
C GLU A 83 0.20 22.18 -2.29
N ASN A 84 0.03 21.32 -1.29
CA ASN A 84 0.21 21.70 0.11
C ASN A 84 1.66 21.99 0.51
N GLY A 85 2.64 21.78 -0.40
CA GLY A 85 4.06 21.86 -0.10
C GLY A 85 4.47 20.74 0.85
N TYR A 86 5.08 19.68 0.33
CA TYR A 86 5.49 18.53 1.14
C TYR A 86 6.32 18.96 2.37
N PHE A 87 5.70 18.87 3.55
CA PHE A 87 6.37 18.99 4.84
C PHE A 87 6.31 17.62 5.50
N SER A 88 7.45 16.95 5.54
CA SER A 88 7.64 15.73 6.33
C SER A 88 7.67 16.16 7.79
N GLU A 89 6.73 15.72 8.62
CA GLU A 89 6.79 15.93 10.09
C GLU A 89 7.80 14.99 10.78
N ASN A 90 8.37 14.04 10.04
CA ASN A 90 9.50 13.23 10.47
C ASN A 90 10.77 14.09 10.54
N ASP A 91 11.61 13.81 11.54
CA ASP A 91 12.96 14.42 11.72
C ASP A 91 13.93 14.14 10.56
N ASP A 92 13.46 13.47 9.50
CA ASP A 92 14.26 13.25 8.30
C ASP A 92 14.56 14.59 7.62
N PRO A 93 15.83 14.84 7.26
CA PRO A 93 16.17 16.02 6.50
C PRO A 93 15.38 16.07 5.19
N GLN A 94 14.91 17.27 4.85
CA GLN A 94 14.08 17.48 3.66
C GLN A 94 14.77 16.89 2.43
N ARG A 95 14.15 15.89 1.81
CA ARG A 95 14.75 15.15 0.69
C ARG A 95 15.13 16.16 -0.39
N PRO A 96 16.39 16.21 -0.87
CA PRO A 96 16.80 17.14 -1.91
C PRO A 96 15.87 16.99 -3.11
N ARG A 97 15.28 18.09 -3.57
CA ARG A 97 14.45 18.08 -4.78
C ARG A 97 15.27 17.47 -5.92
N MET A 98 14.87 16.30 -6.41
CA MET A 98 15.50 15.73 -7.61
C MET A 98 15.22 16.68 -8.78
N LYS A 99 16.27 17.35 -9.26
CA LYS A 99 16.20 18.08 -10.51
C LYS A 99 16.19 17.05 -11.64
N PHE A 100 15.01 16.74 -12.16
CA PHE A 100 14.91 16.02 -13.42
C PHE A 100 15.45 16.96 -14.52
N THR A 101 16.66 16.70 -14.99
CA THR A 101 17.14 17.22 -16.27
C THR A 101 16.69 16.25 -17.35
N PRO A 102 15.78 16.61 -18.26
CA PRO A 102 15.49 15.80 -19.43
C PRO A 102 16.79 15.57 -20.19
N LYS A 103 17.15 14.31 -20.44
CA LYS A 103 18.22 14.00 -21.40
C LYS A 103 17.64 14.20 -22.79
N GLU A 104 18.19 15.15 -23.52
CA GLU A 104 17.94 15.35 -24.94
C GLU A 104 18.43 14.09 -25.67
N ILE A 105 17.50 13.30 -26.21
CA ILE A 105 17.83 12.16 -27.07
C ILE A 105 17.96 12.73 -28.47
N ASN A 106 19.19 13.04 -28.88
CA ASN A 106 19.49 13.33 -30.27
C ASN A 106 19.26 12.05 -31.08
N HIS A 107 18.15 12.00 -31.79
CA HIS A 107 17.93 11.02 -32.86
C HIS A 107 18.92 11.32 -33.98
N VAL A 108 19.94 10.49 -34.12
CA VAL A 108 20.76 10.42 -35.34
C VAL A 108 20.01 9.49 -36.30
N LEU A 109 19.58 10.06 -37.43
CA LEU A 109 19.08 9.33 -38.61
C LEU A 109 20.23 8.55 -39.28
#